data_AF-A0A077AXX1-F1
#
_entry.id   AF-A0A077AXX1-F1
#
_cell.length_a   1.000
_cell.length_b   1.000
_cell.length_c   1.000
_cell.angle_alpha   90.00
_cell.angle_beta   90.00
_cell.angle_gamma   90.00
#
_symmetry.space_group_name_H-M   'P 1'
#
loop_
_entity.id
_entity.type
_entity.pdbx_description
1 polymer ?
#
loop_
_entity_poly.entity_id
_entity_poly.type
_entity_poly.pdbx_seq_one_letter_code
_entity_poly.pdbx_strand_id
1 'polypeptide(L)' 'MVDTTESITIVTLDQDSEQHLTRVSQDMKLEKNGLEEAQKTIPLLKNTLKPLLPAAGLAAPQIGINQNIFIFS' A
#
# COMPACT_ATOMS: atom_id res chain seq x y z
N MET A 1 19.94 -10.08 0.73
CA MET A 1 19.85 -8.65 0.36
C MET A 1 18.61 -8.51 -0.48
N VAL A 2 17.57 -7.86 0.01
CA VAL A 2 16.34 -7.63 -0.76
C VAL A 2 16.48 -6.27 -1.39
N ASP A 3 16.47 -6.24 -2.71
CA ASP A 3 16.61 -5.05 -3.53
C ASP A 3 15.41 -4.13 -3.26
N THR A 4 15.63 -3.00 -2.59
CA THR A 4 14.58 -2.05 -2.16
C THR A 4 14.36 -0.92 -3.17
N THR A 5 14.69 -1.15 -4.45
CA THR A 5 14.62 -0.14 -5.51
C THR A 5 13.48 -0.32 -6.52
N GLU A 6 12.50 -1.19 -6.26
CA GLU A 6 11.25 -1.11 -7.00
C GLU A 6 10.49 0.16 -6.59
N SER A 7 10.50 1.15 -7.49
CA SER A 7 9.69 2.35 -7.37
C SER A 7 8.21 1.96 -7.46
N ILE A 8 7.57 1.84 -6.30
CA ILE A 8 6.15 1.55 -6.22
C ILE A 8 5.38 2.76 -6.74
N THR A 9 4.64 2.56 -7.83
CA THR A 9 3.85 3.59 -8.49
C THR A 9 2.51 3.77 -7.76
N ILE A 10 2.10 5.02 -7.56
CA ILE A 10 0.76 5.31 -7.02
C ILE A 10 -0.26 5.10 -8.13
N VAL A 11 -1.30 4.33 -7.83
CA VAL A 11 -2.46 4.18 -8.71
C VAL A 11 -3.27 5.47 -8.69
N THR A 12 -3.44 6.09 -9.86
CA THR A 12 -4.29 7.27 -10.06
C THR A 12 -5.61 6.88 -10.74
N LEU A 13 -6.63 7.74 -10.64
CA LEU A 13 -7.98 7.45 -11.16
C LEU A 13 -7.99 7.15 -12.67
N ASP A 14 -7.08 7.75 -13.43
CA ASP A 14 -6.91 7.54 -14.87
C ASP A 14 -6.16 6.25 -15.21
N GLN A 15 -5.52 5.60 -14.23
CA GLN A 15 -4.68 4.41 -14.40
C GLN A 15 -5.25 3.17 -13.71
N ASP A 16 -6.38 3.29 -13.01
CA ASP A 16 -6.98 2.22 -12.22
C ASP A 16 -7.80 1.21 -13.05
N SER A 17 -7.18 0.59 -14.04
CA SER A 17 -7.81 -0.43 -14.90
C SER A 17 -8.21 -1.69 -14.13
N GLU A 18 -7.52 -1.98 -13.04
CA GLU A 18 -7.74 -3.13 -12.14
C GLU A 18 -8.67 -2.81 -10.96
N GLN A 19 -9.24 -1.61 -10.90
CA GLN A 19 -10.20 -1.18 -9.88
C GLN A 19 -9.65 -1.22 -8.44
N HIS A 20 -8.36 -1.04 -8.23
CA HIS A 20 -7.75 -0.96 -6.90
C HIS A 20 -8.38 0.13 -6.03
N LEU A 21 -8.79 1.27 -6.60
CA LEU A 21 -9.33 2.40 -5.83
C LEU A 21 -10.83 2.29 -5.55
N THR A 22 -11.54 1.42 -6.28
CA THR A 22 -13.01 1.29 -6.19
C THR A 22 -13.49 -0.07 -5.68
N ARG A 23 -12.66 -1.11 -5.83
CA ARG A 23 -12.92 -2.43 -5.27
C ARG A 23 -12.86 -2.37 -3.74
N VAL A 24 -13.75 -3.12 -3.10
CA VAL A 24 -13.69 -3.31 -1.65
C VAL A 24 -12.39 -4.03 -1.29
N SER A 25 -11.56 -3.35 -0.51
CA SER A 25 -10.36 -3.90 0.10
C SER A 25 -10.68 -5.11 0.98
N GLN A 26 -9.79 -6.10 0.96
CA GLN A 26 -9.96 -7.29 1.77
C GLN A 26 -9.52 -7.04 3.22
N ASP A 27 -10.34 -7.50 4.17
CA ASP A 27 -9.96 -7.53 5.57
C ASP A 27 -8.79 -8.50 5.79
N MET A 28 -7.78 -8.03 6.50
CA MET A 28 -6.65 -8.84 6.88
C MET A 28 -6.87 -9.44 8.27
N LYS A 29 -6.84 -10.78 8.37
CA LYS A 29 -6.77 -11.46 9.66
C LYS A 29 -5.34 -11.44 10.16
N LEU A 30 -5.09 -10.88 11.34
CA LEU A 30 -3.75 -10.77 11.95
C LEU A 30 -3.22 -12.10 12.54
N GLU A 31 -3.63 -13.23 11.97
CA GLU A 31 -3.00 -14.53 12.19
C GLU A 31 -1.63 -14.57 11.50
N LYS A 32 -0.81 -15.63 11.72
CA LYS A 32 0.60 -15.69 11.30
C LYS A 32 0.89 -15.10 9.90
N ASN A 33 0.12 -15.50 8.88
CA ASN A 33 0.32 -15.05 7.51
C ASN A 33 -0.04 -13.57 7.30
N GLY A 34 -1.15 -13.09 7.89
CA GLY A 34 -1.55 -11.69 7.76
C GLY A 34 -0.61 -10.75 8.51
N LEU A 35 -0.03 -11.19 9.62
CA LEU A 35 1.01 -10.41 10.30
C LEU A 35 2.26 -10.24 9.43
N GLU A 36 2.72 -11.31 8.76
CA GLU A 36 3.84 -11.25 7.83
C GLU A 36 3.57 -10.35 6.62
N GLU A 37 2.35 -10.39 6.09
CA GLU A 37 1.93 -9.49 5.00
C GLU A 37 1.90 -8.02 5.45
N ALA A 38 1.29 -7.71 6.61
CA ALA A 38 1.29 -6.36 7.16
C ALA A 38 2.72 -5.83 7.37
N GLN A 39 3.63 -6.68 7.90
CA GLN A 39 5.03 -6.34 8.09
C GLN A 39 5.77 -6.04 6.79
N LYS A 40 5.33 -6.61 5.66
CA LYS A 40 5.86 -6.30 4.33
C LYS A 40 5.22 -5.04 3.74
N THR A 41 3.90 -4.87 3.87
CA THR A 41 3.15 -3.76 3.27
C THR A 41 3.42 -2.41 3.94
N ILE A 42 3.60 -2.38 5.27
CA ILE A 42 3.83 -1.11 5.99
C ILE A 42 5.11 -0.39 5.54
N PRO A 43 6.29 -1.05 5.45
CA PRO A 43 7.50 -0.41 4.89
C PRO A 43 7.33 0.11 3.47
N LEU A 44 6.60 -0.63 2.62
CA LEU A 44 6.31 -0.20 1.25
C LEU A 44 5.52 1.11 1.26
N LEU A 45 4.44 1.17 2.02
CA LEU A 45 3.64 2.38 2.18
C LEU A 45 4.47 3.56 2.71
N LYS A 46 5.32 3.34 3.71
CA LYS A 46 6.18 4.40 4.27
C LYS A 46 7.19 4.92 3.26
N ASN A 47 7.81 4.02 2.50
CA ASN A 47 8.78 4.38 1.48
C ASN A 47 8.11 5.14 0.32
N THR A 48 6.90 4.77 -0.07
CA THR A 48 6.11 5.48 -1.08
C THR A 48 5.62 6.84 -0.58
N LEU A 49 5.22 6.97 0.69
CA LEU A 49 4.73 8.23 1.26
C LEU A 49 5.85 9.26 1.47
N LYS A 50 7.05 8.83 1.86
CA LYS A 50 8.19 9.71 2.17
C LYS A 50 8.49 10.79 1.11
N PRO A 51 8.58 10.49 -0.20
CA PRO A 51 8.81 11.52 -1.23
C PRO A 51 7.60 12.43 -1.49
N LEU A 52 6.41 12.09 -0.97
CA LEU A 52 5.16 12.81 -1.20
C LEU A 52 4.78 13.74 -0.05
N LEU A 53 5.61 13.84 0.98
CA LEU A 53 5.40 14.78 2.07
C LEU A 53 5.21 16.20 1.50
N PRO A 54 4.20 16.96 1.96
CA PRO A 54 3.50 16.81 3.24
C PRO A 54 2.17 16.03 3.17
N ALA A 55 2.00 15.09 2.24
CA ALA A 55 0.83 14.22 2.22
C ALA A 55 0.60 13.52 3.58
N ALA A 56 -0.65 13.53 4.05
CA ALA A 56 -1.02 13.12 5.40
C ALA A 56 -1.00 11.59 5.63
N GLY A 57 -1.04 10.79 4.58
CA GLY A 57 -1.13 9.34 4.67
C GLY A 57 -1.25 8.66 3.32
N LEU A 58 -1.26 7.33 3.36
CA LEU A 58 -1.34 6.47 2.19
C LEU A 58 -2.00 5.14 2.56
N ALA A 59 -2.92 4.66 1.72
CA ALA A 59 -3.59 3.37 1.86
C ALA A 59 -3.03 2.36 0.85
N ALA A 60 -3.01 1.07 1.23
CA ALA A 60 -2.53 -0.03 0.40
C ALA A 60 -3.13 -0.08 -1.02
N PRO A 61 -4.42 0.21 -1.23
CA PRO A 61 -4.97 0.18 -2.59
C PRO A 61 -4.40 1.25 -3.51
N GLN A 62 -3.92 2.37 -2.96
CA GLN A 62 -3.26 3.43 -3.72
C GLN A 62 -1.90 3.01 -4.26
N ILE A 63 -1.37 1.86 -3.85
CA ILE A 63 -0.17 1.23 -4.40
C ILE A 63 -0.46 -0.13 -5.05
N GLY A 64 -1.71 -0.38 -5.43
CA GLY A 64 -2.13 -1.61 -6.12
C GLY A 64 -2.40 -2.80 -5.20
N ILE A 65 -2.31 -2.64 -3.88
CA ILE A 65 -2.52 -3.73 -2.91
C ILE A 65 -3.94 -3.65 -2.35
N ASN A 66 -4.83 -4.56 -2.76
CA ASN A 66 -6.24 -4.58 -2.34
C ASN A 66 -6.46 -5.13 -0.91
N GLN A 67 -5.85 -4.49 0.09
CA GLN A 67 -5.91 -4.87 1.51
C GLN A 67 -6.31 -3.67 2.38
N ASN A 68 -7.02 -3.93 3.49
CA ASN A 68 -7.40 -2.92 4.48
C ASN A 68 -6.23 -2.52 5.39
N ILE A 69 -5.22 -1.86 4.79
CA ILE A 69 -4.06 -1.29 5.49
C ILE A 69 -3.92 0.17 5.07
N PHE A 70 -3.71 1.06 6.04
CA PHE A 70 -3.34 2.45 5.79
C PHE A 70 -2.29 2.92 6.80
N ILE A 71 -1.51 3.91 6.41
CA ILE A 71 -0.59 4.63 7.28
C ILE A 71 -0.88 6.13 7.23
N PHE A 72 -0.40 6.84 8.24
CA PHE A 72 -0.38 8.30 8.31
C PHE A 72 1.04 8.79 8.60
N SER A 73 1.35 10.02 8.17
CA SER A 73 2.65 10.68 8.39
C SER A 73 2.80 11.21 9.80
#